data_AF-A0A6D1A782-F1
#
_entry.id   AF-A0A6D1A782-F1
#
_cell.length_a   1.000
_cell.length_b   1.000
_cell.length_c   1.000
_cell.angle_alpha   90.00
_cell.angle_beta   90.00
_cell.angle_gamma   90.00
#
_symmetry.space_group_name_H-M   'P 1'
#
loop_
_entity.id
_entity.type
_entity.pdbx_description
1 polymer ?
#
loop_
_entity_poly.entity_id
_entity_poly.type
_entity_poly.pdbx_seq_one_letter_code
_entity_poly.pdbx_strand_id
1 'polypeptide(L)'
;TDAFEFVDASTGPLGQGVAMGVGMAIAEKRMSLKINKGNTRVIDNYTYVIAGDGCLQEGVALEALQIASVMKLNKFILIHDYNKIQLDTKVSDVSNVDLLAYFKAIGFNVIEVNEATYLNVNKAITEAKKSDKPTYIMVHNIIAPFT
;
A
#
# COMPACT_ATOMS: atom_id res chain seq x y z
N THR A 1 6.77 -18.35 22.98
CA THR A 1 6.21 -17.86 21.71
C THR A 1 7.27 -17.03 21.04
N ASP A 2 7.54 -17.29 19.76
CA ASP A 2 8.48 -16.48 18.98
C ASP A 2 7.90 -15.07 18.84
N ALA A 3 8.67 -14.04 19.17
CA ALA A 3 8.20 -12.66 19.11
C ALA A 3 7.82 -12.23 17.68
N PHE A 4 8.21 -13.00 16.67
CA PHE A 4 8.06 -12.68 15.25
C PHE A 4 7.18 -13.66 14.48
N GLU A 5 6.38 -14.50 15.17
CA GLU A 5 5.57 -15.58 14.56
C GLU A 5 4.62 -15.11 13.44
N PHE A 6 4.22 -13.84 13.43
CA PHE A 6 3.34 -13.25 12.42
C PHE A 6 3.98 -12.10 11.63
N VAL A 7 5.31 -12.03 11.61
CA VAL A 7 6.05 -11.01 10.86
C VAL A 7 6.39 -11.54 9.46
N ASP A 8 5.71 -11.01 8.45
CA ASP A 8 5.92 -11.41 7.04
C ASP A 8 7.27 -10.93 6.48
N ALA A 9 7.81 -9.83 6.99
CA ALA A 9 9.06 -9.24 6.52
C ALA A 9 9.75 -8.38 7.58
N SER A 10 11.08 -8.42 7.60
CA SER A 10 11.88 -7.47 8.37
C SER A 10 11.86 -6.09 7.71
N THR A 11 11.24 -5.12 8.37
CA THR A 11 11.15 -3.73 7.93
C THR A 11 11.90 -2.80 8.90
N GLY A 12 11.84 -1.50 8.69
CA GLY A 12 12.62 -0.49 9.43
C GLY A 12 13.30 0.48 8.47
N PRO A 13 14.15 -0.01 7.54
CA PRO A 13 14.59 0.80 6.40
C PRO A 13 13.38 1.22 5.57
N LEU A 14 13.14 2.53 5.48
CA LEU A 14 11.96 3.09 4.83
C LEU A 14 11.89 2.68 3.35
N GLY A 15 10.67 2.56 2.84
CA GLY A 15 10.39 2.15 1.46
C GLY A 15 10.56 0.66 1.15
N GLN A 16 11.43 -0.07 1.85
CA GLN A 16 11.67 -1.50 1.59
C GLN A 16 10.43 -2.38 1.79
N GLY A 17 9.61 -2.07 2.81
CA GLY A 17 8.34 -2.78 3.03
C GLY A 17 7.37 -2.67 1.85
N VAL A 18 7.35 -1.51 1.18
CA VAL A 18 6.55 -1.31 -0.05
C VAL A 18 7.07 -2.18 -1.18
N ALA A 19 8.39 -2.17 -1.40
CA ALA A 19 9.00 -2.99 -2.46
C ALA A 19 8.81 -4.49 -2.23
N MET A 20 8.98 -4.97 -1.00
CA MET A 20 8.73 -6.37 -0.65
C MET A 20 7.25 -6.74 -0.83
N GLY A 21 6.31 -5.87 -0.42
CA GLY A 21 4.88 -6.08 -0.64
C GLY A 21 4.51 -6.16 -2.12
N VAL A 22 5.12 -5.34 -2.97
CA VAL A 22 4.97 -5.47 -4.44
C VAL A 22 5.48 -6.83 -4.91
N GLY A 23 6.64 -7.29 -4.42
CA GLY A 23 7.17 -8.62 -4.71
C GLY A 23 6.22 -9.76 -4.32
N MET A 24 5.61 -9.67 -3.14
CA MET A 24 4.60 -10.64 -2.68
C MET A 24 3.37 -10.68 -3.59
N ALA A 25 2.87 -9.51 -4.03
CA ALA A 25 1.74 -9.43 -4.97
C ALA A 25 2.10 -9.97 -6.37
N ILE A 26 3.35 -9.77 -6.82
CA ILE A 26 3.85 -10.40 -8.06
C ILE A 26 3.85 -11.92 -7.93
N ALA A 27 4.30 -12.45 -6.79
CA ALA A 27 4.31 -13.89 -6.53
C ALA A 27 2.89 -14.46 -6.52
N GLU A 28 1.95 -13.81 -5.84
CA GLU A 28 0.53 -14.19 -5.85
C GLU A 28 -0.03 -14.26 -7.27
N LYS A 29 0.16 -13.20 -8.06
CA LYS A 29 -0.35 -13.14 -9.43
C LYS A 29 0.25 -14.22 -10.31
N ARG A 30 1.55 -14.47 -10.20
CA ARG A 30 2.23 -15.51 -10.98
C ARG A 30 1.79 -16.91 -10.58
N MET A 31 1.62 -17.16 -9.29
CA MET A 31 1.25 -18.48 -8.77
C MET A 31 -0.23 -18.77 -9.03
N SER A 32 -1.12 -17.79 -8.89
CA SER A 32 -2.55 -17.94 -9.22
C SER A 32 -2.75 -18.33 -10.69
N LEU A 33 -2.02 -17.71 -11.62
CA LEU A 33 -2.05 -18.08 -13.04
C LEU A 33 -1.54 -19.50 -13.33
N LYS A 34 -0.59 -20.00 -12.54
CA LYS A 34 -0.02 -21.34 -12.72
C LYS A 34 -0.84 -22.45 -12.08
N ILE A 35 -1.42 -22.18 -10.91
CA ILE A 35 -2.00 -23.20 -10.04
C ILE A 35 -3.53 -23.25 -10.15
N ASN A 36 -4.20 -22.10 -10.31
CA ASN A 36 -5.65 -22.07 -10.40
C ASN A 36 -6.12 -22.70 -11.71
N LYS A 37 -7.17 -23.53 -11.64
CA LYS A 37 -7.72 -24.26 -12.80
C LYS A 37 -9.24 -24.11 -12.86
N GLY A 38 -9.79 -23.80 -14.04
CA GLY A 38 -11.23 -23.62 -14.22
C GLY A 38 -11.79 -22.59 -13.25
N ASN A 39 -12.72 -23.00 -12.38
CA ASN A 39 -13.32 -22.17 -11.33
C ASN A 39 -12.67 -22.35 -9.95
N THR A 40 -11.69 -23.25 -9.80
CA THR A 40 -10.99 -23.46 -8.52
C THR A 40 -9.92 -22.39 -8.34
N ARG A 41 -9.93 -21.71 -7.19
CA ARG A 41 -8.95 -20.69 -6.79
C ARG A 41 -8.24 -21.15 -5.52
N VAL A 42 -7.03 -21.68 -5.68
CA VAL A 42 -6.17 -22.12 -4.57
C VAL A 42 -5.34 -20.95 -4.06
N ILE A 43 -4.80 -20.14 -4.98
CA ILE A 43 -4.09 -18.90 -4.66
C ILE A 43 -5.04 -17.75 -4.95
N ASP A 44 -5.50 -17.08 -3.89
CA ASP A 44 -6.46 -15.98 -3.98
C ASP A 44 -6.32 -14.95 -2.84
N ASN A 45 -5.11 -14.69 -2.37
CA ASN A 45 -4.86 -13.76 -1.27
C ASN A 45 -4.58 -12.32 -1.75
N TYR A 46 -4.76 -11.36 -0.84
CA TYR A 46 -4.36 -9.98 -1.04
C TYR A 46 -3.02 -9.71 -0.35
N THR A 47 -2.31 -8.68 -0.82
CA THR A 47 -1.16 -8.10 -0.12
C THR A 47 -1.51 -6.69 0.32
N TYR A 48 -1.46 -6.45 1.62
CA TYR A 48 -1.67 -5.13 2.21
C TYR A 48 -0.32 -4.59 2.68
N VAL A 49 -0.05 -3.32 2.38
CA VAL A 49 1.11 -2.60 2.89
C VAL A 49 0.62 -1.37 3.61
N ILE A 50 1.09 -1.15 4.84
CA ILE A 50 0.92 0.12 5.54
C ILE A 50 2.24 0.88 5.42
N ALA A 51 2.16 2.14 5.01
CA ALA A 51 3.32 3.02 4.85
C ALA A 51 2.99 4.41 5.40
N GLY A 52 4.00 5.10 5.92
CA GLY A 52 3.91 6.53 6.22
C GLY A 52 4.58 7.38 5.14
N ASP A 53 4.58 8.69 5.34
CA ASP A 53 5.13 9.67 4.40
C ASP A 53 6.59 9.37 4.00
N GLY A 54 7.44 9.03 4.97
CA GLY A 54 8.86 8.71 4.73
C GLY A 54 9.06 7.54 3.77
N CYS A 55 8.23 6.50 3.86
CA CYS A 55 8.30 5.37 2.92
C CYS A 55 7.97 5.79 1.48
N LEU A 56 7.11 6.79 1.28
CA LEU A 56 6.69 7.26 -0.05
C LEU A 56 7.58 8.37 -0.62
N GLN A 57 8.55 8.85 0.16
CA GLN A 57 9.64 9.70 -0.33
C GLN A 57 10.84 8.87 -0.83
N GLU A 58 10.97 7.62 -0.36
CA GLU A 58 12.06 6.73 -0.76
C GLU A 58 11.91 6.26 -2.21
N GLY A 59 12.98 6.43 -3.00
CA GLY A 59 12.99 6.08 -4.42
C GLY A 59 12.65 4.60 -4.68
N VAL A 60 13.13 3.70 -3.82
CA VAL A 60 12.86 2.25 -3.94
C VAL A 60 11.36 1.93 -3.88
N ALA A 61 10.58 2.68 -3.10
CA ALA A 61 9.14 2.50 -3.05
C ALA A 61 8.50 3.00 -4.35
N LEU A 62 8.90 4.17 -4.84
CA LEU A 62 8.35 4.76 -6.07
C LEU A 62 8.64 3.90 -7.31
N GLU A 63 9.83 3.30 -7.41
CA GLU A 63 10.19 2.34 -8.47
C GLU A 63 9.31 1.09 -8.40
N ALA A 64 9.16 0.49 -7.22
CA ALA A 64 8.34 -0.71 -7.04
C ALA A 64 6.85 -0.45 -7.34
N LEU A 65 6.32 0.71 -6.97
CA LEU A 65 4.93 1.07 -7.24
C LEU A 65 4.66 1.23 -8.74
N GLN A 66 5.62 1.76 -9.51
CA GLN A 66 5.49 1.80 -10.98
C GLN A 66 5.41 0.38 -11.57
N ILE A 67 6.20 -0.57 -11.06
CA ILE A 67 6.10 -1.99 -11.45
C ILE A 67 4.71 -2.55 -11.11
N ALA A 68 4.19 -2.28 -9.90
CA ALA A 68 2.88 -2.74 -9.49
C ALA A 68 1.75 -2.26 -10.42
N SER A 69 1.86 -1.01 -10.90
CA SER A 69 0.96 -0.46 -11.91
C SER A 69 1.08 -1.16 -13.26
N VAL A 70 2.30 -1.21 -13.83
CA VAL A 70 2.54 -1.80 -15.15
C VAL A 70 2.03 -3.24 -15.20
N MET A 71 2.23 -3.98 -14.10
CA MET A 71 1.78 -5.35 -13.98
C MET A 71 0.30 -5.49 -13.60
N LYS A 72 -0.44 -4.40 -13.36
CA LYS A 72 -1.85 -4.38 -12.91
C LYS A 72 -2.08 -5.33 -11.73
N LEU A 73 -1.33 -5.14 -10.64
CA LEU A 73 -1.43 -5.96 -9.43
C LEU A 73 -2.68 -5.59 -8.63
N ASN A 74 -3.86 -6.01 -9.10
CA ASN A 74 -5.15 -5.64 -8.52
C ASN A 74 -5.40 -6.14 -7.09
N LYS A 75 -4.55 -7.03 -6.58
CA LYS A 75 -4.59 -7.51 -5.19
C LYS A 75 -3.53 -6.87 -4.29
N PHE A 76 -2.79 -5.89 -4.80
CA PHE A 76 -1.90 -5.04 -4.02
C PHE A 76 -2.66 -3.80 -3.54
N ILE A 77 -2.74 -3.61 -2.23
CA ILE A 77 -3.41 -2.48 -1.59
C ILE A 77 -2.40 -1.78 -0.67
N LEU A 78 -2.02 -0.56 -1.03
CA LEU A 78 -1.18 0.32 -0.23
C LEU A 78 -2.07 1.26 0.58
N ILE A 79 -1.95 1.20 1.91
CA ILE A 79 -2.62 2.08 2.86
C ILE A 79 -1.56 3.05 3.38
N HIS A 80 -1.76 4.33 3.11
CA HIS A 80 -0.88 5.40 3.56
C HIS A 80 -1.45 6.06 4.81
N ASP A 81 -0.73 5.95 5.92
CA ASP A 81 -0.93 6.79 7.11
C ASP A 81 -0.46 8.20 6.80
N TYR A 82 -1.37 9.03 6.29
CA TYR A 82 -1.09 10.40 5.90
C TYR A 82 -1.38 11.33 7.07
N ASN A 83 -0.37 11.50 7.93
CA ASN A 83 -0.46 12.33 9.13
C ASN A 83 0.30 13.67 8.99
N LYS A 84 1.03 13.87 7.88
CA LYS A 84 1.73 15.11 7.49
C LYS A 84 2.94 15.44 8.36
N ILE A 85 3.37 14.53 9.24
CA ILE A 85 4.48 14.70 10.16
C ILE A 85 5.56 13.65 9.89
N GLN A 86 6.81 14.09 9.90
CA GLN A 86 7.99 13.22 9.86
C GLN A 86 8.76 13.36 11.18
N LEU A 87 9.95 12.74 11.27
CA LEU A 87 10.74 12.74 12.51
C LEU A 87 11.04 14.17 13.00
N ASP A 88 11.62 15.01 12.14
CA ASP A 88 12.11 16.35 12.52
C ASP A 88 11.31 17.50 11.90
N THR A 89 10.44 17.22 10.93
CA THR A 89 9.80 18.26 10.10
C THR A 89 8.36 17.90 9.73
N LYS A 90 7.60 18.89 9.26
CA LYS A 90 6.38 18.60 8.51
C LYS A 90 6.77 18.08 7.13
N VAL A 91 5.91 17.25 6.54
CA VAL A 91 6.12 16.74 5.18
C VAL A 91 6.25 17.90 4.18
N SER A 92 5.46 18.96 4.38
CA SER A 92 5.45 20.16 3.52
C SER A 92 6.77 20.93 3.48
N ASP A 93 7.66 20.72 4.45
CA ASP A 93 8.93 21.45 4.53
C ASP A 93 9.99 20.84 3.60
N VAL A 94 9.80 19.58 3.19
CA VAL A 94 10.77 18.82 2.38
C VAL A 94 10.16 18.18 1.13
N SER A 95 8.83 18.14 1.02
CA SER A 95 8.12 17.57 -0.13
C SER A 95 6.86 18.37 -0.46
N ASN A 96 6.65 18.60 -1.75
CA ASN A 96 5.45 19.21 -2.32
C ASN A 96 4.75 18.29 -3.34
N VAL A 97 5.05 16.99 -3.31
CA VAL A 97 4.48 16.02 -4.24
C VAL A 97 3.00 15.80 -3.95
N ASP A 98 2.16 16.02 -4.96
CA ASP A 98 0.77 15.58 -4.92
C ASP A 98 0.70 14.06 -5.14
N LEU A 99 0.67 13.30 -4.04
CA LEU A 99 0.59 11.85 -4.09
C LEU A 99 -0.69 11.35 -4.76
N LEU A 100 -1.83 12.04 -4.59
CA LEU A 100 -3.08 11.63 -5.24
C LEU A 100 -2.95 11.75 -6.76
N ALA A 101 -2.37 12.85 -7.24
CA ALA A 101 -2.10 13.05 -8.67
C ALA A 101 -1.04 12.08 -9.18
N TYR A 102 0.04 11.85 -8.43
CA TYR A 102 1.09 10.89 -8.77
C TYR A 102 0.51 9.48 -8.97
N PHE A 103 -0.23 8.95 -7.99
CA PHE A 103 -0.81 7.61 -8.07
C PHE A 103 -1.84 7.49 -9.19
N LYS A 104 -2.64 8.55 -9.45
CA LYS A 104 -3.53 8.61 -10.63
C LYS A 104 -2.74 8.54 -11.93
N ALA A 105 -1.63 9.29 -12.04
CA ALA A 105 -0.80 9.36 -13.23
C ALA A 105 -0.14 8.01 -13.54
N ILE A 106 0.32 7.30 -12.51
CA ILE A 106 0.83 5.94 -12.66
C ILE A 106 -0.29 4.89 -12.70
N GLY A 107 -1.56 5.25 -12.86
CA GLY A 107 -2.62 4.28 -13.16
C GLY A 107 -3.11 3.42 -12.00
N PHE A 108 -2.87 3.84 -10.75
CA PHE A 108 -3.51 3.21 -9.58
C PHE A 108 -4.99 3.57 -9.50
N ASN A 109 -5.75 2.72 -8.83
CA ASN A 109 -6.99 3.13 -8.21
C ASN A 109 -6.66 3.97 -6.96
N VAL A 110 -7.25 5.15 -6.82
CA VAL A 110 -6.91 6.09 -5.74
C VAL A 110 -8.14 6.37 -4.92
N ILE A 111 -8.04 6.13 -3.61
CA ILE A 111 -9.11 6.35 -2.64
C ILE A 111 -8.56 7.27 -1.55
N GLU A 112 -9.29 8.33 -1.23
CA GLU A 112 -8.94 9.26 -0.15
C GLU A 112 -9.95 9.11 0.98
N VAL A 113 -9.45 8.93 2.19
CA VAL A 113 -10.23 8.75 3.42
C VAL A 113 -9.90 9.90 4.36
N ASN A 114 -10.84 10.84 4.51
CA ASN A 114 -10.63 12.06 5.30
C ASN A 114 -10.66 11.84 6.81
N GLU A 115 -11.24 10.72 7.26
CA GLU A 115 -11.34 10.38 8.68
C GLU A 115 -10.97 8.90 8.89
N ALA A 116 -9.93 8.66 9.68
CA ALA A 116 -9.36 7.35 10.00
C ALA A 116 -10.24 6.47 10.92
N THR A 117 -11.55 6.40 10.66
CA THR A 117 -12.44 5.48 11.37
C THR A 117 -12.39 4.07 10.77
N TYR A 118 -12.61 3.05 11.59
CA TYR A 118 -12.71 1.66 11.13
C TYR A 118 -13.68 1.51 9.96
N LEU A 119 -14.87 2.14 10.06
CA LEU A 119 -15.90 2.03 9.03
C LEU A 119 -15.43 2.62 7.69
N ASN A 120 -14.77 3.78 7.71
CA ASN A 120 -14.32 4.44 6.50
C ASN A 120 -13.16 3.69 5.83
N VAL A 121 -12.19 3.22 6.61
CA VAL A 121 -11.07 2.42 6.08
C VAL A 121 -11.57 1.08 5.54
N ASN A 122 -12.50 0.41 6.24
CA ASN A 122 -13.08 -0.84 5.77
C ASN A 122 -13.88 -0.66 4.46
N LYS A 123 -14.61 0.46 4.32
CA LYS A 123 -15.27 0.82 3.05
C LYS A 123 -14.24 1.01 1.93
N ALA A 124 -13.16 1.75 2.19
CA ALA A 124 -12.10 1.96 1.21
C ALA A 124 -11.42 0.65 0.77
N ILE A 125 -11.13 -0.26 1.71
CA ILE A 125 -10.58 -1.59 1.38
C ILE A 125 -11.59 -2.42 0.57
N THR A 126 -12.88 -2.37 0.93
CA THR A 126 -13.94 -3.08 0.19
C THR A 126 -14.07 -2.55 -1.24
N GLU A 127 -13.92 -1.24 -1.44
CA GLU A 127 -13.90 -0.61 -2.76
C GLU A 127 -12.63 -0.99 -3.54
N ALA A 128 -11.46 -0.96 -2.90
CA ALA A 128 -10.18 -1.34 -3.49
C ALA A 128 -10.22 -2.73 -4.12
N LYS A 129 -10.86 -3.68 -3.44
CA LYS A 129 -11.03 -5.07 -3.90
C LYS A 129 -11.86 -5.23 -5.19
N LYS A 130 -12.60 -4.20 -5.60
CA LYS A 130 -13.39 -4.21 -6.84
C LYS A 130 -12.58 -3.74 -8.05
N SER A 131 -11.39 -3.19 -7.83
CA SER A 131 -10.55 -2.64 -8.89
C SER A 131 -9.83 -3.73 -9.68
N ASP A 132 -9.54 -3.44 -10.95
CA ASP A 132 -8.64 -4.19 -11.82
C ASP A 132 -7.19 -3.63 -11.78
N LYS A 133 -6.95 -2.61 -10.94
CA LYS A 133 -5.67 -1.91 -10.73
C LYS A 133 -5.18 -2.10 -9.29
N PRO A 134 -3.86 -1.98 -9.02
CA PRO A 134 -3.41 -1.80 -7.64
C PRO A 134 -4.07 -0.55 -7.03
N THR A 135 -4.34 -0.58 -5.74
CA THR A 135 -5.02 0.52 -5.05
C THR A 135 -4.09 1.23 -4.06
N TYR A 136 -4.15 2.56 -4.09
CA TYR A 136 -3.57 3.45 -3.09
C TYR A 136 -4.70 4.08 -2.29
N ILE A 137 -4.66 3.92 -0.97
CA ILE A 137 -5.61 4.49 -0.03
C ILE A 137 -4.87 5.51 0.83
N MET A 138 -5.12 6.79 0.62
CA MET A 138 -4.64 7.87 1.50
C MET A 138 -5.58 8.00 2.69
N VAL A 139 -5.09 7.77 3.90
CA VAL A 139 -5.89 7.92 5.13
C VAL A 139 -5.37 9.11 5.91
N HIS A 140 -6.16 10.18 5.97
CA HIS A 140 -5.84 11.33 6.81
C HIS A 140 -5.99 10.94 8.28
N ASN A 141 -4.93 11.18 9.05
CA ASN A 141 -4.87 10.84 10.46
C ASN A 141 -4.11 11.91 11.27
N ILE A 142 -4.24 11.87 12.59
CA ILE A 142 -3.46 12.67 13.53
C ILE A 142 -2.47 11.71 14.20
N ILE A 143 -1.17 12.02 14.15
CA ILE A 143 -0.16 11.19 14.81
C ILE A 143 -0.36 11.23 16.32
N ALA A 144 -0.40 10.04 16.94
CA ALA A 144 -0.54 9.83 18.38
C ALA A 144 -1.63 10.72 19.06
N PRO A 145 -2.91 10.61 18.66
CA PRO A 145 -3.96 11.57 19.04
C PRO A 145 -4.40 11.48 20.52
N PHE A 146 -3.89 10.49 21.25
CA PHE A 146 -4.21 10.23 22.65
C PHE A 146 -2.98 10.29 23.56
N THR A 147 -1.86 10.81 23.06
CA THR A 147 -0.64 11.08 23.83
C THR A 147 -0.41 12.57 23.91
#